data_AF-A0AAU4YG85-F1
#
_entry.id   AF-A0AAU4YG85-F1
#
_cell.length_a   1.000
_cell.length_b   1.000
_cell.length_c   1.000
_cell.angle_alpha   90.00
_cell.angle_beta   90.00
_cell.angle_gamma   90.00
#
_symmetry.space_group_name_H-M   'P 1'
#
loop_
_entity.id
_entity.type
_entity.pdbx_description
1 polymer ?
#
loop_
_entity_poly.entity_id
_entity_poly.type
_entity_poly.pdbx_seq_one_letter_code
_entity_poly.pdbx_strand_id
1 'polypeptide(L)'
;MTPTRSTRTRKTPAVSKPAKKAATDKQSTRTKTPAERQGTEHRVDLLKAMLRIRRFEERCVELYSAAKIRGFVHLYIGEEAVAVGVNEALTPEDAVVSTYREHGHALARGITAEAVMAEMYGKTTGCSGGRGGSMHLFDASRRFYGGNAIVAGGLPLAAGLALADRMRGQPGVTCCFFGDGAFAEGEFHETANLAALWNLPLLLVCENNLYAMGTALALHEAQTDLAMRAASYGMVAWAVDGMDVEAVDQAARRAAEAVRAGAGPHFLELRTYRFRAHSMYDPDRYRDRAEVERWKARDPITRLIDGMREDGELGDKELTRIERQVTDELDRAVTAAEEAPVEPVEDLLRHVTSASAEVS
;
A
#
# COMPACT_ATOMS: atom_id res chain seq x y z
N MET A 1 70.17 66.13 28.59
CA MET A 1 71.09 65.13 28.00
C MET A 1 70.31 64.31 26.98
N THR A 2 70.69 64.39 25.69
CA THR A 2 70.63 63.25 24.75
C THR A 2 71.59 62.14 25.24
N PRO A 3 71.57 60.88 24.75
CA PRO A 3 70.95 60.32 23.53
C PRO A 3 69.88 59.22 23.87
N THR A 4 69.38 58.31 23.01
CA THR A 4 69.64 57.93 21.60
C THR A 4 68.32 57.49 20.91
N ARG A 5 68.40 56.96 19.68
CA ARG A 5 67.30 56.36 18.90
C ARG A 5 67.65 54.89 18.59
N SER A 6 66.67 53.98 18.58
CA SER A 6 66.81 52.68 17.90
C SER A 6 65.46 52.22 17.33
N THR A 7 65.46 51.97 16.02
CA THR A 7 64.29 51.55 15.24
C THR A 7 64.27 50.04 15.08
N ARG A 8 63.14 49.39 15.37
CA ARG A 8 62.83 48.04 14.82
C ARG A 8 61.45 48.01 14.17
N THR A 9 61.38 47.28 13.07
CA THR A 9 60.31 47.33 12.08
C THR A 9 59.09 46.50 12.46
N ARG A 10 57.92 47.00 12.08
CA ARG A 10 56.60 46.39 12.27
C ARG A 10 56.48 45.15 11.37
N LYS A 11 56.19 43.98 11.93
CA LYS A 11 55.63 42.83 11.18
C LYS A 11 54.23 42.53 11.71
N THR A 12 53.23 42.71 10.87
CA THR A 12 51.84 42.29 11.12
C THR A 12 51.70 40.79 10.92
N PRO A 13 50.95 40.07 11.77
CA PRO A 13 50.59 38.67 11.52
C PRO A 13 49.70 38.56 10.26
N ALA A 14 49.93 37.52 9.46
CA ALA A 14 49.13 37.27 8.26
C ALA A 14 47.76 36.67 8.62
N VAL A 15 46.70 37.18 7.99
CA VAL A 15 45.34 36.62 8.08
C VAL A 15 45.31 35.30 7.31
N SER A 16 44.88 34.23 7.97
CA SER A 16 44.67 32.91 7.34
C SER A 16 43.45 32.97 6.40
N LYS A 17 43.63 32.47 5.17
CA LYS A 17 42.52 32.37 4.20
C LYS A 17 41.57 31.23 4.58
N PRO A 18 40.25 31.39 4.39
CA PRO A 18 39.30 30.29 4.56
C PRO A 18 39.55 29.19 3.53
N ALA A 19 39.45 27.93 3.95
CA ALA A 19 39.63 26.78 3.07
C ALA A 19 38.49 26.68 2.05
N LYS A 20 38.83 26.42 0.78
CA LYS A 20 37.85 26.07 -0.25
C LYS A 20 37.23 24.72 0.10
N LYS A 21 35.94 24.69 0.44
CA LYS A 21 35.16 23.44 0.43
C LYS A 21 35.10 22.93 -1.01
N ALA A 22 35.50 21.68 -1.22
CA ALA A 22 35.31 21.01 -2.49
C ALA A 22 33.82 20.85 -2.76
N ALA A 23 33.37 21.23 -3.96
CA ALA A 23 32.04 20.89 -4.43
C ALA A 23 31.99 19.37 -4.64
N THR A 24 31.23 18.67 -3.79
CA THR A 24 30.85 17.29 -4.04
C THR A 24 29.62 17.33 -4.92
N ASP A 25 29.78 16.86 -6.16
CA ASP A 25 28.72 16.82 -7.15
C ASP A 25 27.70 15.74 -6.77
N LYS A 26 26.75 16.11 -5.91
CA LYS A 26 25.60 15.28 -5.59
C LYS A 26 24.65 15.35 -6.77
N GLN A 27 24.79 14.39 -7.70
CA GLN A 27 23.71 14.03 -8.59
C GLN A 27 22.47 13.72 -7.75
N SER A 28 21.55 14.68 -7.72
CA SER A 28 20.22 14.48 -7.17
C SER A 28 19.52 13.47 -8.08
N THR A 29 19.37 12.24 -7.59
CA THR A 29 18.47 11.25 -8.20
C THR A 29 17.04 11.75 -8.03
N ARG A 30 16.63 12.68 -8.90
CA ARG A 30 15.25 13.15 -9.02
C ARG A 30 14.39 11.94 -9.33
N THR A 31 13.69 11.45 -8.33
CA THR A 31 12.66 10.42 -8.51
C THR A 31 11.67 10.92 -9.55
N LYS A 32 11.53 10.21 -10.67
CA LYS A 32 10.51 10.50 -11.69
C LYS A 32 9.15 10.60 -10.99
N THR A 33 8.37 11.63 -11.32
CA THR A 33 7.00 11.73 -10.82
C THR A 33 6.18 10.52 -11.30
N PRO A 34 5.08 10.15 -10.64
CA PRO A 34 4.28 8.99 -11.06
C PRO A 34 3.88 9.04 -12.54
N ALA A 35 3.48 10.22 -13.04
CA ALA A 35 3.15 10.46 -14.45
C ALA A 35 4.33 10.32 -15.45
N GLU A 36 5.58 10.34 -15.00
CA GLU A 36 6.80 10.25 -15.83
C GLU A 36 7.35 8.81 -15.95
N ARG A 37 6.69 7.81 -15.33
CA ARG A 37 7.13 6.39 -15.37
C ARG A 37 6.34 5.59 -16.40
N GLN A 38 6.98 5.28 -17.52
CA GLN A 38 6.41 4.48 -18.62
C GLN A 38 7.49 3.60 -19.28
N GLY A 39 7.05 2.57 -20.00
CA GLY A 39 7.92 1.63 -20.73
C GLY A 39 8.52 0.52 -19.87
N THR A 40 9.52 -0.17 -20.42
CA THR A 40 10.10 -1.41 -19.88
C THR A 40 10.52 -1.32 -18.41
N GLU A 41 11.19 -0.24 -17.99
CA GLU A 41 11.60 -0.03 -16.59
C GLU A 41 10.40 -0.08 -15.63
N HIS A 42 9.31 0.59 -16.02
CA HIS A 42 8.07 0.65 -15.23
C HIS A 42 7.42 -0.72 -15.10
N ARG A 43 7.30 -1.45 -16.23
CA ARG A 43 6.75 -2.81 -16.25
C ARG A 43 7.58 -3.79 -15.40
N VAL A 44 8.92 -3.66 -15.39
CA VAL A 44 9.80 -4.44 -14.50
C VAL A 44 9.52 -4.15 -13.02
N ASP A 45 9.32 -2.87 -12.64
CA ASP A 45 9.01 -2.49 -11.26
C ASP A 45 7.61 -2.99 -10.83
N LEU A 46 6.59 -2.85 -11.69
CA LEU A 46 5.25 -3.42 -11.47
C LEU A 46 5.30 -4.94 -11.28
N LEU A 47 6.01 -5.65 -12.17
CA LEU A 47 6.20 -7.11 -12.09
C LEU A 47 6.87 -7.51 -10.77
N LYS A 48 7.95 -6.82 -10.40
CA LYS A 48 8.68 -7.08 -9.16
C LYS A 48 7.82 -6.83 -7.92
N ALA A 49 6.99 -5.80 -7.92
CA ALA A 49 6.07 -5.51 -6.83
C ALA A 49 4.97 -6.59 -6.70
N MET A 50 4.36 -7.03 -7.80
CA MET A 50 3.37 -8.11 -7.76
C MET A 50 3.98 -9.44 -7.32
N LEU A 51 5.18 -9.78 -7.83
CA LEU A 51 5.93 -10.97 -7.40
C LEU A 51 6.27 -10.92 -5.90
N ARG A 52 6.66 -9.75 -5.37
CA ARG A 52 6.88 -9.58 -3.92
C ARG A 52 5.63 -9.94 -3.13
N ILE A 53 4.47 -9.42 -3.51
CA ILE A 53 3.20 -9.70 -2.81
C ILE A 53 2.89 -11.20 -2.92
N ARG A 54 2.84 -11.77 -4.13
CA ARG A 54 2.54 -13.19 -4.34
C ARG A 54 3.42 -14.12 -3.51
N ARG A 55 4.75 -13.90 -3.53
CA ARG A 55 5.71 -14.74 -2.81
C ARG A 55 5.66 -14.51 -1.30
N PHE A 56 5.36 -13.29 -0.83
CA PHE A 56 5.13 -13.00 0.60
C PHE A 56 3.91 -13.77 1.12
N GLU A 57 2.81 -13.73 0.38
CA GLU A 57 1.56 -14.41 0.68
C GLU A 57 1.70 -15.94 0.66
N GLU A 58 2.41 -16.48 -0.33
CA GLU A 58 2.76 -17.91 -0.39
C GLU A 58 3.61 -18.34 0.82
N ARG A 59 4.60 -17.53 1.21
CA ARG A 59 5.38 -17.78 2.43
C ARG A 59 4.52 -17.66 3.70
N CYS A 60 3.52 -16.79 3.73
CA CYS A 60 2.56 -16.72 4.84
C CYS A 60 1.71 -18.00 4.95
N VAL A 61 1.33 -18.65 3.84
CA VAL A 61 0.66 -19.97 3.86
C VAL A 61 1.53 -21.02 4.55
N GLU A 62 2.81 -21.09 4.19
CA GLU A 62 3.78 -22.05 4.75
C GLU A 62 3.95 -21.83 6.27
N LEU A 63 4.19 -20.58 6.67
CA LEU A 63 4.49 -20.21 8.06
C LEU A 63 3.26 -20.26 8.96
N TYR A 64 2.06 -20.00 8.43
CA TYR A 64 0.81 -20.26 9.12
C TYR A 64 0.59 -21.76 9.34
N SER A 65 0.83 -22.58 8.32
CA SER A 65 0.73 -24.05 8.43
C SER A 65 1.74 -24.64 9.43
N ALA A 66 2.89 -23.99 9.60
CA ALA A 66 3.89 -24.28 10.62
C ALA A 66 3.59 -23.68 12.01
N ALA A 67 2.42 -23.07 12.20
CA ALA A 67 1.98 -22.39 13.43
C ALA A 67 2.92 -21.26 13.94
N LYS A 68 3.71 -20.68 13.03
CA LYS A 68 4.60 -19.53 13.29
C LYS A 68 3.79 -18.23 13.28
N ILE A 69 2.95 -18.06 12.26
CA ILE A 69 1.93 -17.01 12.18
C ILE A 69 0.68 -17.49 12.92
N ARG A 70 0.02 -16.59 13.65
CA ARG A 70 -1.18 -16.89 14.48
C ARG A 70 -2.32 -15.91 14.19
N GLY A 71 -3.53 -16.30 14.61
CA GLY A 71 -4.74 -15.50 14.38
C GLY A 71 -5.43 -15.81 13.04
N PHE A 72 -6.20 -14.85 12.52
CA PHE A 72 -6.86 -14.96 11.22
C PHE A 72 -5.96 -14.38 10.13
N VAL A 73 -5.70 -15.16 9.07
CA VAL A 73 -4.90 -14.73 7.91
C VAL A 73 -5.78 -14.65 6.67
N HIS A 74 -5.81 -13.48 6.04
CA HIS A 74 -6.56 -13.18 4.83
C HIS A 74 -5.56 -12.83 3.72
N LEU A 75 -5.35 -13.77 2.79
CA LEU A 75 -4.29 -13.67 1.79
C LEU A 75 -4.75 -12.86 0.56
N TYR A 76 -3.87 -12.03 -0.01
CA TYR A 76 -4.11 -11.20 -1.20
C TYR A 76 -3.81 -11.91 -2.54
N ILE A 77 -3.72 -13.24 -2.54
CA ILE A 77 -3.31 -14.03 -3.72
C ILE A 77 -4.34 -13.94 -4.85
N GLY A 78 -3.92 -13.40 -5.99
CA GLY A 78 -4.71 -13.17 -7.20
C GLY A 78 -5.18 -11.71 -7.38
N GLU A 79 -5.01 -10.88 -6.35
CA GLU A 79 -5.48 -9.49 -6.34
C GLU A 79 -4.30 -8.50 -6.57
N GLU A 80 -3.07 -8.99 -6.81
CA GLU A 80 -1.82 -8.19 -6.73
C GLU A 80 -1.76 -6.97 -7.66
N ALA A 81 -2.36 -7.06 -8.86
CA ALA A 81 -2.44 -5.96 -9.81
C ALA A 81 -3.21 -4.75 -9.25
N VAL A 82 -4.20 -4.98 -8.38
CA VAL A 82 -4.97 -3.92 -7.72
C VAL A 82 -4.09 -3.15 -6.75
N ALA A 83 -3.49 -3.82 -5.77
CA ALA A 83 -2.63 -3.16 -4.79
C ALA A 83 -1.46 -2.41 -5.44
N VAL A 84 -0.79 -3.02 -6.42
CA VAL A 84 0.38 -2.43 -7.08
C VAL A 84 -0.01 -1.26 -7.97
N GLY A 85 -0.96 -1.47 -8.91
CA GLY A 85 -1.34 -0.44 -9.88
C GLY A 85 -1.94 0.80 -9.20
N VAL A 86 -2.75 0.62 -8.15
CA VAL A 86 -3.30 1.76 -7.42
C VAL A 86 -2.23 2.50 -6.62
N ASN A 87 -1.35 1.81 -5.87
CA ASN A 87 -0.35 2.51 -5.06
C ASN A 87 0.70 3.24 -5.90
N GLU A 88 1.02 2.75 -7.09
CA GLU A 88 1.97 3.39 -8.02
C GLU A 88 1.41 4.67 -8.68
N ALA A 89 0.10 4.90 -8.57
CA ALA A 89 -0.54 6.17 -8.90
C ALA A 89 -0.54 7.22 -7.76
N LEU A 90 -0.21 6.81 -6.53
CA LEU A 90 -0.24 7.67 -5.33
C LEU A 90 1.12 8.29 -5.01
N THR A 91 1.11 9.42 -4.31
CA THR A 91 2.32 10.10 -3.79
C THR A 91 2.52 9.82 -2.29
N PRO A 92 3.69 10.12 -1.71
CA PRO A 92 3.92 9.99 -0.26
C PRO A 92 2.97 10.83 0.62
N GLU A 93 2.43 11.93 0.08
CA GLU A 93 1.47 12.82 0.75
C GLU A 93 0.06 12.23 0.81
N ASP A 94 -0.27 11.29 -0.07
CA ASP A 94 -1.58 10.64 -0.09
C ASP A 94 -1.76 9.72 1.12
N ALA A 95 -2.99 9.64 1.63
CA ALA A 95 -3.35 8.66 2.65
C ALA A 95 -3.88 7.38 2.00
N VAL A 96 -3.57 6.22 2.59
CA VAL A 96 -4.15 4.93 2.21
C VAL A 96 -4.89 4.35 3.41
N VAL A 97 -6.18 4.06 3.24
CA VAL A 97 -6.99 3.28 4.18
C VAL A 97 -7.29 1.92 3.56
N SER A 98 -7.19 0.86 4.35
CA SER A 98 -7.17 -0.52 3.85
C SER A 98 -8.06 -1.48 4.67
N THR A 99 -8.37 -2.63 4.08
CA THR A 99 -9.15 -3.72 4.68
C THR A 99 -8.29 -4.62 5.58
N TYR A 100 -8.86 -5.71 6.10
CA TYR A 100 -8.13 -6.81 6.75
C TYR A 100 -7.29 -7.68 5.80
N ARG A 101 -7.37 -7.49 4.47
CA ARG A 101 -6.63 -8.26 3.44
C ARG A 101 -5.63 -7.35 2.75
N GLU A 102 -4.56 -6.99 3.48
CA GLU A 102 -3.83 -5.77 3.18
C GLU A 102 -2.32 -5.90 3.06
N HIS A 103 -1.77 -7.12 3.14
CA HIS A 103 -0.31 -7.30 3.06
C HIS A 103 0.17 -6.82 1.69
N GLY A 104 -0.61 -7.07 0.64
CA GLY A 104 -0.46 -6.46 -0.68
C GLY A 104 -0.39 -4.93 -0.65
N HIS A 105 -1.38 -4.26 -0.04
CA HIS A 105 -1.41 -2.79 0.09
C HIS A 105 -0.22 -2.24 0.87
N ALA A 106 0.14 -2.85 2.00
CA ALA A 106 1.25 -2.44 2.85
C ALA A 106 2.60 -2.55 2.12
N LEU A 107 2.84 -3.67 1.42
CA LEU A 107 4.05 -3.91 0.63
C LEU A 107 4.13 -3.00 -0.59
N ALA A 108 3.01 -2.76 -1.28
CA ALA A 108 2.94 -1.82 -2.40
C ALA A 108 3.15 -0.36 -1.96
N ARG A 109 2.66 0.01 -0.77
CA ARG A 109 2.91 1.31 -0.13
C ARG A 109 4.34 1.45 0.44
N GLY A 110 5.15 0.39 0.39
CA GLY A 110 6.56 0.40 0.74
C GLY A 110 6.86 0.20 2.23
N ILE A 111 5.94 -0.38 3.01
CA ILE A 111 6.28 -1.01 4.29
C ILE A 111 7.15 -2.23 3.97
N THR A 112 8.24 -2.44 4.72
CA THR A 112 9.21 -3.49 4.37
C THR A 112 8.65 -4.88 4.66
N ALA A 113 9.02 -5.88 3.84
CA ALA A 113 8.65 -7.27 4.10
C ALA A 113 9.10 -7.74 5.49
N GLU A 114 10.25 -7.26 5.99
CA GLU A 114 10.73 -7.47 7.36
C GLU A 114 9.71 -6.98 8.41
N ALA A 115 9.21 -5.75 8.30
CA ALA A 115 8.26 -5.18 9.25
C ALA A 115 6.87 -5.81 9.14
N VAL A 116 6.41 -6.18 7.94
CA VAL A 116 5.14 -6.91 7.78
C VAL A 116 5.27 -8.33 8.35
N MET A 117 6.34 -9.07 8.03
CA MET A 117 6.54 -10.44 8.54
C MET A 117 6.71 -10.47 10.06
N ALA A 118 7.42 -9.50 10.64
CA ALA A 118 7.52 -9.35 12.09
C ALA A 118 6.16 -9.08 12.76
N GLU A 119 5.29 -8.30 12.11
CA GLU A 119 3.91 -8.08 12.57
C GLU A 119 3.09 -9.39 12.52
N MET A 120 3.17 -10.13 11.41
CA MET A 120 2.52 -11.45 11.24
C MET A 120 2.96 -12.47 12.31
N TYR A 121 4.19 -12.35 12.81
CA TYR A 121 4.75 -13.19 13.88
C TYR A 121 4.45 -12.69 15.31
N GLY A 122 3.84 -11.51 15.47
CA GLY A 122 3.61 -10.90 16.78
C GLY A 122 4.90 -10.44 17.48
N LYS A 123 5.84 -9.84 16.72
CA LYS A 123 7.14 -9.36 17.23
C LYS A 123 7.17 -7.84 17.32
N THR A 124 7.95 -7.30 18.27
CA THR A 124 8.00 -5.85 18.54
C THR A 124 8.63 -5.02 17.40
N THR A 125 9.28 -5.66 16.44
CA THR A 125 9.79 -5.03 15.20
C THR A 125 8.75 -4.97 14.08
N GLY A 126 7.52 -5.45 14.33
CA GLY A 126 6.39 -5.29 13.42
C GLY A 126 5.96 -3.82 13.28
N CYS A 127 5.32 -3.49 12.14
CA CYS A 127 4.88 -2.12 11.86
C CYS A 127 3.89 -1.53 12.89
N SER A 128 3.12 -2.39 13.56
CA SER A 128 2.20 -2.10 14.66
C SER A 128 2.71 -2.65 16.01
N GLY A 129 4.01 -2.96 16.11
CA GLY A 129 4.66 -3.52 17.30
C GLY A 129 4.34 -4.99 17.60
N GLY A 130 3.80 -5.75 16.64
CA GLY A 130 3.41 -7.15 16.82
C GLY A 130 2.05 -7.33 17.49
N ARG A 131 1.28 -6.24 17.65
CA ARG A 131 -0.02 -6.22 18.34
C ARG A 131 -1.22 -6.31 17.39
N GLY A 132 -1.03 -5.87 16.14
CA GLY A 132 -2.07 -5.87 15.12
C GLY A 132 -2.16 -7.22 14.38
N GLY A 133 -1.02 -7.88 14.20
CA GLY A 133 -0.95 -9.14 13.46
C GLY A 133 -1.45 -8.98 12.01
N SER A 134 -2.06 -10.04 11.48
CA SER A 134 -2.38 -10.15 10.05
C SER A 134 -3.51 -9.23 9.53
N MET A 135 -4.22 -8.49 10.37
CA MET A 135 -5.39 -7.69 9.94
C MET A 135 -5.33 -6.21 10.31
N HIS A 136 -4.21 -5.76 10.91
CA HIS A 136 -4.06 -4.42 11.47
C HIS A 136 -2.62 -3.89 11.32
N LEU A 137 -2.13 -3.89 10.08
CA LEU A 137 -0.86 -3.27 9.69
C LEU A 137 -1.02 -1.74 9.68
N PHE A 138 -0.03 -0.99 10.18
CA PHE A 138 -0.13 0.47 10.28
C PHE A 138 1.23 1.14 10.08
N ASP A 139 1.25 2.27 9.36
CA ASP A 139 2.43 3.14 9.29
C ASP A 139 2.03 4.60 9.03
N ALA A 140 1.95 5.38 10.11
CA ALA A 140 1.66 6.82 10.04
C ALA A 140 2.70 7.62 9.24
N SER A 141 3.96 7.17 9.17
CA SER A 141 5.02 7.87 8.42
C SER A 141 4.83 7.75 6.91
N ARG A 142 4.20 6.66 6.46
CA ARG A 142 3.79 6.43 5.05
C ARG A 142 2.35 6.83 4.77
N ARG A 143 1.65 7.39 5.77
CA ARG A 143 0.20 7.66 5.76
C ARG A 143 -0.63 6.42 5.40
N PHE A 144 -0.16 5.25 5.85
CA PHE A 144 -0.85 3.96 5.71
C PHE A 144 -1.65 3.67 6.98
N TYR A 145 -2.96 3.88 6.89
CA TYR A 145 -3.96 3.67 7.93
C TYR A 145 -4.65 2.33 7.67
N GLY A 146 -3.87 1.25 7.80
CA GLY A 146 -4.33 -0.12 7.58
C GLY A 146 -5.09 -0.71 8.77
N GLY A 147 -5.07 -2.05 8.83
CA GLY A 147 -6.27 -2.77 8.45
C GLY A 147 -7.48 -2.61 9.34
N ASN A 148 -8.63 -2.49 8.69
CA ASN A 148 -9.91 -2.56 9.36
C ASN A 148 -10.53 -3.97 9.21
N ALA A 149 -10.65 -4.67 10.34
CA ALA A 149 -11.36 -5.96 10.43
C ALA A 149 -12.89 -5.81 10.46
N ILE A 150 -13.41 -4.60 10.70
CA ILE A 150 -14.82 -4.29 10.54
C ILE A 150 -15.07 -3.94 9.07
N VAL A 151 -15.94 -4.72 8.43
CA VAL A 151 -16.39 -4.47 7.04
C VAL A 151 -16.91 -3.04 6.94
N ALA A 152 -16.57 -2.36 5.86
CA ALA A 152 -16.87 -0.94 5.59
C ALA A 152 -16.33 0.11 6.61
N GLY A 153 -15.84 -0.28 7.80
CA GLY A 153 -15.40 0.66 8.84
C GLY A 153 -14.23 1.59 8.45
N GLY A 154 -13.48 1.28 7.39
CA GLY A 154 -12.45 2.16 6.82
C GLY A 154 -13.00 3.34 6.03
N LEU A 155 -14.21 3.24 5.47
CA LEU A 155 -14.82 4.26 4.61
C LEU A 155 -15.06 5.60 5.33
N PRO A 156 -15.73 5.66 6.50
CA PRO A 156 -15.90 6.93 7.23
C PRO A 156 -14.58 7.50 7.75
N LEU A 157 -13.61 6.63 8.09
CA LEU A 157 -12.25 7.07 8.46
C LEU A 157 -11.55 7.77 7.28
N ALA A 158 -11.67 7.21 6.07
CA ALA A 158 -11.10 7.79 4.85
C ALA A 158 -11.74 9.15 4.51
N ALA A 159 -13.06 9.30 4.62
CA ALA A 159 -13.72 10.59 4.48
C ALA A 159 -13.26 11.60 5.55
N GLY A 160 -13.07 11.16 6.80
CA GLY A 160 -12.52 11.98 7.88
C GLY A 160 -11.11 12.49 7.59
N LEU A 161 -10.22 11.63 7.06
CA LEU A 161 -8.86 12.01 6.63
C LEU A 161 -8.91 13.01 5.47
N ALA A 162 -9.68 12.72 4.41
CA ALA A 162 -9.83 13.60 3.25
C ALA A 162 -10.39 14.98 3.62
N LEU A 163 -11.38 15.03 4.52
CA LEU A 163 -11.92 16.27 5.07
C LEU A 163 -10.85 17.03 5.87
N ALA A 164 -10.09 16.35 6.72
CA ALA A 164 -9.10 16.97 7.59
C ALA A 164 -7.87 17.48 6.81
N ASP A 165 -7.46 16.81 5.73
CA ASP A 165 -6.43 17.31 4.80
C ASP A 165 -6.92 18.56 4.07
N ARG A 166 -8.15 18.52 3.52
CA ARG A 166 -8.79 19.67 2.84
C ARG A 166 -8.91 20.88 3.76
N MET A 167 -9.37 20.70 5.00
CA MET A 167 -9.50 21.78 5.99
C MET A 167 -8.14 22.41 6.38
N ARG A 168 -7.04 21.67 6.23
CA ARG A 168 -5.67 22.14 6.48
C ARG A 168 -4.96 22.65 5.22
N GLY A 169 -5.62 22.62 4.06
CA GLY A 169 -5.01 22.95 2.76
C GLY A 169 -3.88 22.01 2.35
N GLN A 170 -3.87 20.76 2.85
CA GLN A 170 -2.86 19.78 2.50
C GLN A 170 -3.14 19.19 1.11
N PRO A 171 -2.19 19.21 0.17
CA PRO A 171 -2.39 18.69 -1.17
C PRO A 171 -2.20 17.16 -1.20
N GLY A 172 -3.28 16.43 -0.94
CA GLY A 172 -3.27 14.96 -0.92
C GLY A 172 -4.61 14.36 -1.34
N VAL A 173 -4.56 13.12 -1.83
CA VAL A 173 -5.71 12.23 -2.03
C VAL A 173 -5.76 11.27 -0.85
N THR A 174 -6.95 10.98 -0.32
CA THR A 174 -7.14 9.76 0.49
C THR A 174 -7.66 8.66 -0.42
N CYS A 175 -6.92 7.55 -0.52
CA CYS A 175 -7.34 6.33 -1.19
C CYS A 175 -7.92 5.35 -0.17
N CYS A 176 -9.08 4.78 -0.43
CA CYS A 176 -9.74 3.81 0.43
C CYS A 176 -10.03 2.52 -0.34
N PHE A 177 -9.36 1.43 0.03
CA PHE A 177 -9.60 0.09 -0.49
C PHE A 177 -10.70 -0.62 0.31
N PHE A 178 -11.62 -1.27 -0.38
CA PHE A 178 -12.69 -2.09 0.20
C PHE A 178 -13.19 -3.14 -0.80
N GLY A 179 -13.67 -4.28 -0.31
CA GLY A 179 -14.22 -5.35 -1.19
C GLY A 179 -15.68 -5.10 -1.58
N ASP A 180 -16.17 -5.86 -2.57
CA ASP A 180 -17.58 -5.79 -3.04
C ASP A 180 -18.61 -5.87 -1.91
N GLY A 181 -18.45 -6.81 -0.96
CA GLY A 181 -19.35 -6.92 0.19
C GLY A 181 -19.43 -5.68 1.10
N ALA A 182 -18.42 -4.80 1.10
CA ALA A 182 -18.46 -3.55 1.87
C ALA A 182 -19.21 -2.42 1.14
N PHE A 183 -19.52 -2.58 -0.15
CA PHE A 183 -20.37 -1.65 -0.90
C PHE A 183 -21.83 -1.69 -0.38
N ALA A 184 -22.29 -2.87 0.06
CA ALA A 184 -23.64 -3.09 0.53
C ALA A 184 -23.94 -2.54 1.94
N GLU A 185 -22.91 -2.09 2.67
CA GLU A 185 -23.04 -1.58 4.04
C GLU A 185 -23.49 -0.11 4.08
N GLY A 186 -24.20 0.28 5.15
CA GLY A 186 -24.70 1.65 5.33
C GLY A 186 -23.59 2.70 5.32
N GLU A 187 -22.43 2.35 5.90
CA GLU A 187 -21.24 3.18 5.97
C GLU A 187 -20.72 3.59 4.58
N PHE A 188 -20.85 2.74 3.55
CA PHE A 188 -20.52 3.13 2.18
C PHE A 188 -21.46 4.21 1.67
N HIS A 189 -22.77 4.01 1.83
CA HIS A 189 -23.78 4.95 1.37
C HIS A 189 -23.70 6.33 2.05
N GLU A 190 -23.44 6.34 3.37
CA GLU A 190 -23.20 7.58 4.13
C GLU A 190 -21.89 8.27 3.69
N THR A 191 -20.80 7.51 3.57
CA THR A 191 -19.48 8.00 3.13
C THR A 191 -19.55 8.60 1.73
N ALA A 192 -20.15 7.89 0.78
CA ALA A 192 -20.28 8.31 -0.61
C ALA A 192 -21.08 9.62 -0.74
N ASN A 193 -22.20 9.72 -0.01
CA ASN A 193 -23.02 10.93 0.04
C ASN A 193 -22.25 12.13 0.62
N LEU A 194 -21.56 11.96 1.76
CA LEU A 194 -20.79 13.04 2.39
C LEU A 194 -19.58 13.45 1.55
N ALA A 195 -18.89 12.49 0.93
CA ALA A 195 -17.75 12.75 0.05
C ALA A 195 -18.16 13.59 -1.17
N ALA A 196 -19.30 13.28 -1.78
CA ALA A 196 -19.85 14.03 -2.91
C ALA A 196 -20.35 15.41 -2.46
N LEU A 197 -21.19 15.48 -1.42
CA LEU A 197 -21.74 16.72 -0.87
C LEU A 197 -20.65 17.73 -0.48
N TRP A 198 -19.56 17.26 0.10
CA TRP A 198 -18.45 18.12 0.52
C TRP A 198 -17.35 18.26 -0.53
N ASN A 199 -17.41 17.58 -1.68
CA ASN A 199 -16.36 17.56 -2.71
C ASN A 199 -14.99 17.21 -2.10
N LEU A 200 -14.92 16.07 -1.39
CA LEU A 200 -13.71 15.62 -0.70
C LEU A 200 -12.67 15.05 -1.67
N PRO A 201 -11.36 15.17 -1.37
CA PRO A 201 -10.29 14.55 -2.13
C PRO A 201 -10.18 13.04 -1.81
N LEU A 202 -11.22 12.27 -2.14
CA LEU A 202 -11.37 10.86 -1.80
C LEU A 202 -11.43 9.98 -3.06
N LEU A 203 -10.53 8.99 -3.15
CA LEU A 203 -10.55 7.93 -4.15
C LEU A 203 -11.07 6.64 -3.49
N LEU A 204 -12.25 6.20 -3.92
CA LEU A 204 -12.89 4.96 -3.49
C LEU A 204 -12.47 3.83 -4.44
N VAL A 205 -11.85 2.78 -3.91
CA VAL A 205 -11.33 1.65 -4.68
C VAL A 205 -12.04 0.38 -4.23
N CYS A 206 -13.00 -0.05 -5.04
CA CYS A 206 -13.76 -1.28 -4.81
C CYS A 206 -13.05 -2.47 -5.47
N GLU A 207 -12.48 -3.34 -4.65
CA GLU A 207 -11.89 -4.62 -5.01
C GLU A 207 -13.00 -5.64 -5.23
N ASN A 208 -13.62 -5.64 -6.41
CA ASN A 208 -14.70 -6.56 -6.72
C ASN A 208 -14.12 -7.93 -7.08
N ASN A 209 -14.00 -8.82 -6.08
CA ASN A 209 -13.56 -10.21 -6.24
C ASN A 209 -14.73 -11.20 -6.31
N LEU A 210 -15.94 -10.68 -6.52
CA LEU A 210 -17.23 -11.37 -6.68
C LEU A 210 -17.78 -12.07 -5.42
N TYR A 211 -17.10 -12.01 -4.27
CA TYR A 211 -17.46 -12.79 -3.08
C TYR A 211 -17.22 -12.10 -1.73
N ALA A 212 -18.31 -11.66 -1.11
CA ALA A 212 -18.38 -11.28 0.30
C ALA A 212 -18.30 -12.53 1.20
N MET A 213 -17.07 -12.92 1.58
CA MET A 213 -16.77 -14.22 2.19
C MET A 213 -17.30 -15.37 1.31
N GLY A 214 -18.44 -15.96 1.69
CA GLY A 214 -19.13 -17.05 1.01
C GLY A 214 -20.27 -16.62 0.07
N THR A 215 -20.69 -15.35 0.12
CA THR A 215 -21.87 -14.85 -0.60
C THR A 215 -21.45 -14.23 -1.92
N ALA A 216 -21.82 -14.86 -3.03
CA ALA A 216 -21.56 -14.33 -4.37
C ALA A 216 -22.23 -12.97 -4.59
N LEU A 217 -21.65 -12.11 -5.43
CA LEU A 217 -22.13 -10.76 -5.73
C LEU A 217 -23.62 -10.71 -6.10
N ALA A 218 -24.05 -11.58 -7.03
CA ALA A 218 -25.45 -11.65 -7.48
C ALA A 218 -26.45 -12.17 -6.43
N LEU A 219 -25.98 -12.58 -5.23
CA LEU A 219 -26.84 -12.99 -4.11
C LEU A 219 -26.98 -11.91 -3.03
N HIS A 220 -26.08 -10.92 -2.99
CA HIS A 220 -26.15 -9.80 -2.06
C HIS A 220 -26.40 -8.44 -2.73
N GLU A 221 -26.26 -8.35 -4.06
CA GLU A 221 -26.53 -7.13 -4.83
C GLU A 221 -27.60 -7.30 -5.91
N ALA A 222 -28.61 -6.42 -5.87
CA ALA A 222 -29.70 -6.37 -6.85
C ALA A 222 -29.26 -5.76 -8.20
N GLN A 223 -28.14 -5.03 -8.22
CA GLN A 223 -27.46 -4.54 -9.42
C GLN A 223 -25.96 -4.70 -9.20
N THR A 224 -25.33 -5.55 -10.01
CA THR A 224 -23.94 -5.98 -9.84
C THR A 224 -22.93 -5.07 -10.54
N ASP A 225 -23.39 -4.07 -11.33
CA ASP A 225 -22.53 -2.98 -11.80
C ASP A 225 -22.37 -1.95 -10.67
N LEU A 226 -21.27 -2.08 -9.91
CA LEU A 226 -21.01 -1.24 -8.74
C LEU A 226 -20.56 0.17 -9.13
N ALA A 227 -19.86 0.32 -10.27
CA ALA A 227 -19.53 1.62 -10.82
C ALA A 227 -20.80 2.44 -11.18
N MET A 228 -21.79 1.83 -11.82
CA MET A 228 -23.09 2.45 -12.10
C MET A 228 -23.80 2.91 -10.82
N ARG A 229 -23.74 2.10 -9.75
CA ARG A 229 -24.35 2.45 -8.46
C ARG A 229 -23.61 3.57 -7.75
N ALA A 230 -22.28 3.57 -7.76
CA ALA A 230 -21.48 4.67 -7.22
C ALA A 230 -21.77 5.99 -7.96
N ALA A 231 -21.94 5.97 -9.28
CA ALA A 231 -22.29 7.14 -10.07
C ALA A 231 -23.63 7.81 -9.65
N SER A 232 -24.53 7.09 -8.99
CA SER A 232 -25.81 7.66 -8.51
C SER A 232 -25.64 8.76 -7.44
N TYR A 233 -24.48 8.83 -6.78
CA TYR A 233 -24.12 9.91 -5.86
C TYR A 233 -23.60 11.18 -6.57
N GLY A 234 -23.54 11.19 -7.91
CA GLY A 234 -22.97 12.28 -8.69
C GLY A 234 -21.44 12.31 -8.72
N MET A 235 -20.77 11.27 -8.22
CA MET A 235 -19.32 11.10 -8.33
C MET A 235 -18.93 10.43 -9.66
N VAL A 236 -17.70 10.67 -10.11
CA VAL A 236 -17.17 10.01 -11.32
C VAL A 236 -16.82 8.56 -10.97
N ALA A 237 -17.39 7.60 -11.69
CA ALA A 237 -17.20 6.18 -11.42
C ALA A 237 -17.01 5.37 -12.71
N TRP A 238 -16.09 4.40 -12.72
CA TRP A 238 -15.95 3.44 -13.82
C TRP A 238 -15.33 2.11 -13.35
N ALA A 239 -15.52 1.07 -14.17
CA ALA A 239 -14.93 -0.25 -13.96
C ALA A 239 -13.62 -0.43 -14.74
N VAL A 240 -12.73 -1.27 -14.21
CA VAL A 240 -11.41 -1.61 -14.76
C VAL A 240 -11.21 -3.13 -14.64
N ASP A 241 -10.47 -3.73 -15.55
CA ASP A 241 -10.00 -5.11 -15.38
C ASP A 241 -8.93 -5.14 -14.28
N GLY A 242 -9.29 -5.62 -13.09
CA GLY A 242 -8.42 -5.71 -11.93
C GLY A 242 -7.31 -6.76 -12.09
N MET A 243 -7.37 -7.59 -13.13
CA MET A 243 -6.33 -8.55 -13.50
C MET A 243 -5.26 -7.95 -14.42
N ASP A 244 -5.37 -6.67 -14.79
CA ASP A 244 -4.43 -5.97 -15.66
C ASP A 244 -3.80 -4.77 -14.92
N VAL A 245 -2.57 -4.95 -14.44
CA VAL A 245 -1.87 -3.94 -13.64
C VAL A 245 -1.62 -2.63 -14.39
N GLU A 246 -1.48 -2.67 -15.73
CA GLU A 246 -1.28 -1.46 -16.53
C GLU A 246 -2.60 -0.69 -16.68
N ALA A 247 -3.72 -1.40 -16.87
CA ALA A 247 -5.04 -0.80 -16.89
C ALA A 247 -5.42 -0.21 -15.51
N VAL A 248 -5.08 -0.90 -14.42
CA VAL A 248 -5.27 -0.41 -13.04
C VAL A 248 -4.42 0.85 -12.80
N ASP A 249 -3.12 0.83 -13.10
CA ASP A 249 -2.23 1.99 -12.93
C ASP A 249 -2.75 3.21 -13.72
N GLN A 250 -3.06 3.04 -15.01
CA GLN A 250 -3.60 4.12 -15.83
C GLN A 250 -4.95 4.67 -15.31
N ALA A 251 -5.84 3.81 -14.83
CA ALA A 251 -7.10 4.24 -14.24
C ALA A 251 -6.90 4.98 -12.91
N ALA A 252 -6.06 4.44 -12.02
CA ALA A 252 -5.75 5.02 -10.73
C ALA A 252 -5.05 6.38 -10.87
N ARG A 253 -4.11 6.53 -11.82
CA ARG A 253 -3.47 7.83 -12.15
C ARG A 253 -4.51 8.87 -12.53
N ARG A 254 -5.36 8.57 -13.52
CA ARG A 254 -6.43 9.51 -13.97
C ARG A 254 -7.35 9.91 -12.83
N ALA A 255 -7.73 8.96 -11.97
CA ALA A 255 -8.60 9.24 -10.82
C ALA A 255 -7.88 10.10 -9.77
N ALA A 256 -6.68 9.71 -9.34
CA ALA A 256 -5.92 10.44 -8.32
C ALA A 256 -5.54 11.86 -8.79
N GLU A 257 -5.17 12.05 -10.06
CA GLU A 257 -4.90 13.36 -10.64
C GLU A 257 -6.15 14.25 -10.66
N ALA A 258 -7.32 13.71 -11.06
CA ALA A 258 -8.58 14.46 -11.08
C ALA A 258 -9.06 14.84 -9.66
N VAL A 259 -8.99 13.89 -8.71
CA VAL A 259 -9.31 14.11 -7.29
C VAL A 259 -8.39 15.20 -6.70
N ARG A 260 -7.07 15.12 -6.96
CA ARG A 260 -6.09 16.13 -6.50
C ARG A 260 -6.28 17.50 -7.16
N ALA A 261 -6.76 17.53 -8.41
CA ALA A 261 -7.15 18.76 -9.11
C ALA A 261 -8.49 19.35 -8.62
N GLY A 262 -9.19 18.69 -7.69
CA GLY A 262 -10.41 19.19 -7.06
C GLY A 262 -11.71 18.77 -7.74
N ALA A 263 -11.68 17.80 -8.66
CA ALA A 263 -12.86 17.28 -9.38
C ALA A 263 -13.82 16.44 -8.50
N GLY A 264 -13.65 16.46 -7.18
CA GLY A 264 -14.47 15.72 -6.22
C GLY A 264 -14.08 14.24 -6.10
N PRO A 265 -14.84 13.45 -5.33
CA PRO A 265 -14.53 12.05 -5.14
C PRO A 265 -14.66 11.25 -6.43
N HIS A 266 -13.84 10.20 -6.56
CA HIS A 266 -13.86 9.28 -7.69
C HIS A 266 -13.97 7.84 -7.19
N PHE A 267 -14.60 6.97 -7.97
CA PHE A 267 -14.79 5.56 -7.66
C PHE A 267 -14.25 4.65 -8.76
N LEU A 268 -13.50 3.62 -8.38
CA LEU A 268 -12.98 2.58 -9.27
C LEU A 268 -13.55 1.22 -8.88
N GLU A 269 -14.25 0.56 -9.79
CA GLU A 269 -14.59 -0.86 -9.66
C GLU A 269 -13.47 -1.70 -10.29
N LEU A 270 -12.57 -2.24 -9.47
CA LEU A 270 -11.48 -3.08 -9.93
C LEU A 270 -11.93 -4.55 -9.92
N ARG A 271 -12.33 -5.05 -11.09
CA ARG A 271 -12.90 -6.40 -11.26
C ARG A 271 -11.78 -7.44 -11.25
N THR A 272 -11.57 -8.05 -10.10
CA THR A 272 -10.43 -8.93 -9.79
C THR A 272 -10.92 -10.29 -9.30
N TYR A 273 -10.04 -11.18 -8.81
CA TYR A 273 -10.47 -12.45 -8.22
C TYR A 273 -9.46 -13.05 -7.22
N ARG A 274 -9.96 -13.41 -6.05
CA ARG A 274 -9.18 -14.04 -4.98
C ARG A 274 -8.98 -15.54 -5.25
N PHE A 275 -7.77 -15.99 -5.53
CA PHE A 275 -7.46 -17.40 -5.85
C PHE A 275 -7.48 -18.35 -4.66
N ARG A 276 -7.44 -17.82 -3.42
CA ARG A 276 -7.58 -18.59 -2.18
C ARG A 276 -8.97 -18.43 -1.57
N ALA A 277 -9.28 -19.24 -0.57
CA ALA A 277 -10.47 -19.10 0.26
C ALA A 277 -10.51 -17.71 0.94
N HIS A 278 -11.61 -17.33 1.59
CA HIS A 278 -11.72 -16.04 2.28
C HIS A 278 -10.55 -15.80 3.25
N SER A 279 -10.26 -16.80 4.08
CA SER A 279 -9.15 -16.84 5.05
C SER A 279 -8.55 -18.25 5.14
N MET A 280 -7.44 -18.42 5.87
CA MET A 280 -6.85 -19.75 6.12
C MET A 280 -7.74 -20.72 6.93
N TYR A 281 -8.86 -20.25 7.51
CA TYR A 281 -9.85 -21.10 8.19
C TYR A 281 -11.06 -21.46 7.31
N ASP A 282 -11.20 -20.86 6.12
CA ASP A 282 -12.37 -21.04 5.26
C ASP A 282 -12.24 -22.33 4.41
N PRO A 283 -13.19 -23.28 4.50
CA PRO A 283 -13.16 -24.51 3.73
C PRO A 283 -13.61 -24.37 2.25
N ASP A 284 -13.95 -23.16 1.77
CA ASP A 284 -14.23 -22.82 0.36
C ASP A 284 -15.27 -23.75 -0.31
N ARG A 285 -16.44 -23.89 0.34
CA ARG A 285 -17.51 -24.81 -0.07
C ARG A 285 -18.56 -24.21 -0.99
N TYR A 286 -18.37 -22.96 -1.42
CA TYR A 286 -19.39 -22.14 -2.06
C TYR A 286 -19.03 -21.72 -3.50
N ARG A 287 -17.80 -21.98 -3.97
CA ARG A 287 -17.34 -21.64 -5.32
C ARG A 287 -17.18 -22.86 -6.20
N ASP A 288 -17.46 -22.69 -7.49
CA ASP A 288 -17.11 -23.68 -8.51
C ASP A 288 -15.59 -23.70 -8.72
N ARG A 289 -14.98 -24.89 -8.63
CA ARG A 289 -13.54 -25.05 -8.92
C ARG A 289 -13.20 -24.64 -10.35
N ALA A 290 -14.08 -24.89 -11.32
CA ALA A 290 -13.84 -24.48 -12.69
C ALA A 290 -13.92 -22.95 -12.86
N GLU A 291 -14.62 -22.22 -12.01
CA GLU A 291 -14.55 -20.75 -11.95
C GLU A 291 -13.17 -20.28 -11.47
N VAL A 292 -12.69 -20.84 -10.36
CA VAL A 292 -11.37 -20.49 -9.82
C VAL A 292 -10.26 -20.75 -10.83
N GLU A 293 -10.28 -21.87 -11.55
CA GLU A 293 -9.28 -22.16 -12.60
C GLU A 293 -9.41 -21.23 -13.83
N ARG A 294 -10.62 -20.82 -14.22
CA ARG A 294 -10.82 -19.80 -15.28
C ARG A 294 -10.19 -18.45 -14.90
N TRP A 295 -10.26 -18.07 -13.62
CA TRP A 295 -9.63 -16.83 -13.14
C TRP A 295 -8.12 -16.94 -12.96
N LYS A 296 -7.59 -18.09 -12.54
CA LYS A 296 -6.14 -18.35 -12.52
C LYS A 296 -5.51 -18.31 -13.91
N ALA A 297 -6.24 -18.71 -14.96
CA ALA A 297 -5.80 -18.54 -16.34
C ALA A 297 -5.68 -17.05 -16.78
N ARG A 298 -6.10 -16.10 -15.92
CA ARG A 298 -5.95 -14.66 -16.09
C ARG A 298 -5.03 -14.03 -15.03
N ASP A 299 -4.14 -14.81 -14.39
CA ASP A 299 -3.22 -14.32 -13.35
C ASP A 299 -2.48 -13.04 -13.78
N PRO A 300 -2.56 -11.94 -13.01
CA PRO A 300 -1.98 -10.65 -13.39
C PRO A 300 -0.45 -10.73 -13.60
N ILE A 301 0.23 -11.61 -12.86
CA ILE A 301 1.69 -11.78 -12.97
C ILE A 301 2.04 -12.47 -14.28
N THR A 302 1.35 -13.56 -14.63
CA THR A 302 1.54 -14.27 -15.90
C THR A 302 1.18 -13.38 -17.08
N ARG A 303 0.05 -12.66 -17.01
CA ARG A 303 -0.39 -11.71 -18.04
C ARG A 303 0.69 -10.67 -18.37
N LEU A 304 1.30 -10.06 -17.34
CA LEU A 304 2.35 -9.06 -17.55
C LEU A 304 3.64 -9.70 -18.09
N ILE A 305 4.06 -10.86 -17.57
CA ILE A 305 5.25 -11.59 -18.05
C ILE A 305 5.13 -11.93 -19.54
N ASP A 306 3.98 -12.43 -19.96
CA ASP A 306 3.77 -12.86 -21.34
C ASP A 306 3.70 -11.65 -22.29
N GLY A 307 3.00 -10.57 -21.92
CA GLY A 307 3.02 -9.32 -22.69
C GLY A 307 4.43 -8.72 -22.83
N MET A 308 5.20 -8.66 -21.74
CA MET A 308 6.59 -8.20 -21.79
C MET A 308 7.51 -9.12 -22.63
N ARG A 309 7.19 -10.41 -22.75
CA ARG A 309 7.93 -11.34 -23.62
C ARG A 309 7.56 -11.13 -25.09
N GLU A 310 6.28 -10.92 -25.40
CA GLU A 310 5.80 -10.63 -26.75
C GLU A 310 6.39 -9.31 -27.29
N ASP A 311 6.49 -8.29 -26.43
CA ASP A 311 7.14 -7.00 -26.75
C ASP A 311 8.69 -7.06 -26.76
N GLY A 312 9.29 -8.20 -26.40
CA GLY A 312 10.75 -8.39 -26.35
C GLY A 312 11.46 -7.69 -25.18
N GLU A 313 10.70 -7.24 -24.18
CA GLU A 313 11.16 -6.49 -23.00
C GLU A 313 11.72 -7.39 -21.89
N LEU A 314 11.26 -8.65 -21.79
CA LEU A 314 11.61 -9.58 -20.72
C LEU A 314 12.13 -10.93 -21.25
N GLY A 315 13.30 -11.34 -20.76
CA GLY A 315 13.88 -12.67 -21.03
C GLY A 315 14.09 -13.49 -19.75
N ASP A 316 14.22 -14.80 -19.89
CA ASP A 316 14.23 -15.75 -18.76
C ASP A 316 15.32 -15.46 -17.71
N LYS A 317 16.51 -14.99 -18.14
CA LYS A 317 17.60 -14.61 -17.23
C LYS A 317 17.22 -13.43 -16.33
N GLU A 318 16.42 -12.51 -16.86
CA GLU A 318 15.98 -11.31 -16.16
C GLU A 318 14.83 -11.63 -15.21
N LEU A 319 13.84 -12.41 -15.66
CA LEU A 319 12.78 -12.94 -14.79
C LEU A 319 13.39 -13.72 -13.61
N THR A 320 14.32 -14.65 -13.87
CA THR A 320 15.05 -15.42 -12.84
C THR A 320 15.83 -14.50 -11.88
N ARG A 321 16.32 -13.34 -12.34
CA ARG A 321 17.00 -12.34 -11.50
C ARG A 321 15.99 -11.64 -10.59
N ILE A 322 14.83 -11.25 -11.10
CA ILE A 322 13.76 -10.59 -10.33
C ILE A 322 13.20 -11.54 -9.27
N GLU A 323 12.85 -12.77 -9.63
CA GLU A 323 12.33 -13.79 -8.70
C GLU A 323 13.32 -14.11 -7.57
N ARG A 324 14.61 -14.26 -7.89
CA ARG A 324 15.65 -14.46 -6.87
C ARG A 324 15.76 -13.26 -5.93
N GLN A 325 15.74 -12.02 -6.45
CA GLN A 325 15.78 -10.82 -5.59
C GLN A 325 14.59 -10.75 -4.63
N VAL A 326 13.40 -11.17 -5.06
CA VAL A 326 12.21 -11.26 -4.21
C VAL A 326 12.39 -12.37 -3.17
N THR A 327 12.86 -13.54 -3.56
CA THR A 327 13.12 -14.66 -2.62
C THR A 327 14.16 -14.28 -1.56
N ASP A 328 15.28 -13.69 -1.97
CA ASP A 328 16.34 -13.19 -1.08
C ASP A 328 15.85 -12.06 -0.14
N GLU A 329 14.82 -11.29 -0.52
CA GLU A 329 14.17 -10.31 0.34
C GLU A 329 13.28 -10.98 1.40
N LEU A 330 12.50 -11.98 1.00
CA LEU A 330 11.54 -12.67 1.87
C LEU A 330 12.22 -13.63 2.85
N ASP A 331 13.27 -14.34 2.44
CA ASP A 331 14.03 -15.21 3.35
C ASP A 331 14.73 -14.41 4.46
N ARG A 332 15.20 -13.19 4.15
CA ARG A 332 15.69 -12.23 5.16
C ARG A 332 14.56 -11.73 6.06
N ALA A 333 13.39 -11.40 5.51
CA ALA A 333 12.23 -10.98 6.30
C ALA A 333 11.77 -12.05 7.30
N VAL A 334 11.75 -13.32 6.89
CA VAL A 334 11.42 -14.45 7.77
C VAL A 334 12.50 -14.62 8.84
N THR A 335 13.78 -14.63 8.47
CA THR A 335 14.89 -14.75 9.43
C THR A 335 14.83 -13.65 10.50
N ALA A 336 14.66 -12.39 10.06
CA ALA A 336 14.55 -11.24 10.96
C ALA A 336 13.32 -11.34 11.89
N ALA A 337 12.18 -11.83 11.41
CA ALA A 337 10.99 -12.06 12.24
C ALA A 337 11.15 -13.21 13.24
N GLU A 338 11.88 -14.28 12.87
CA GLU A 338 12.19 -15.36 13.81
C GLU A 338 13.10 -14.90 14.94
N GLU A 339 14.16 -14.16 14.62
CA GLU A 339 15.15 -13.61 15.56
C GLU A 339 14.63 -12.42 16.38
N ALA A 340 13.61 -11.70 15.92
CA ALA A 340 13.08 -10.52 16.59
C ALA A 340 12.53 -10.80 18.00
N PRO A 341 12.62 -9.85 18.95
CA PRO A 341 12.07 -10.01 20.28
C PRO A 341 10.53 -10.06 20.30
N VAL A 342 10.00 -10.81 21.26
CA VAL A 342 8.57 -10.83 21.63
C VAL A 342 8.32 -9.72 22.65
N GLU A 343 7.12 -9.15 22.67
CA GLU A 343 6.74 -8.12 23.65
C GLU A 343 6.73 -8.71 25.09
N PRO A 344 7.36 -8.04 26.08
CA PRO A 344 7.22 -8.40 27.49
C PRO A 344 5.75 -8.28 27.96
N VAL A 345 5.30 -9.20 28.82
CA VAL A 345 3.89 -9.24 29.28
C VAL A 345 3.54 -7.98 30.08
N GLU A 346 4.52 -7.35 30.71
CA GLU A 346 4.42 -6.09 31.44
C GLU A 346 3.95 -4.93 30.55
N ASP A 347 4.31 -4.96 29.26
CA ASP A 347 3.94 -3.94 28.28
C ASP A 347 2.55 -4.16 27.67
N LEU A 348 1.85 -5.28 27.96
CA LEU A 348 0.56 -5.64 27.34
C LEU A 348 -0.49 -4.51 27.37
N LEU A 349 -0.59 -3.78 28.48
CA LEU A 349 -1.57 -2.68 28.66
C LEU A 349 -1.07 -1.30 28.20
N ARG A 350 0.20 -1.21 27.78
CA ARG A 350 0.76 -0.01 27.15
C ARG A 350 -0.09 0.36 25.92
N HIS A 351 -0.30 1.64 25.67
CA HIS A 351 -1.13 2.18 24.58
C HIS A 351 -2.66 1.95 24.66
N VAL A 352 -3.19 1.26 25.68
CA VAL A 352 -4.65 1.18 25.91
C VAL A 352 -5.26 2.56 26.20
N THR A 353 -4.50 3.41 26.91
CA THR A 353 -4.76 4.85 27.04
C THR A 353 -3.50 5.61 26.64
N SER A 354 -3.62 6.92 26.42
CA SER A 354 -2.46 7.80 26.55
C SER A 354 -1.86 7.67 27.96
N ALA A 355 -0.55 7.92 28.10
CA ALA A 355 0.01 8.16 29.42
C ALA A 355 -0.78 9.31 30.08
N SER A 356 -1.14 9.15 31.34
CA SER A 356 -1.65 10.28 32.12
C SER A 356 -0.56 11.34 32.13
N ALA A 357 -0.85 12.54 31.63
CA ALA A 357 0.05 13.66 31.85
C ALA A 357 0.18 13.83 33.37
N GLU A 358 1.39 13.68 33.92
CA GLU A 358 1.65 14.01 35.31
C GLU A 358 1.39 15.51 35.46
N VAL A 359 0.23 15.83 36.05
CA VAL A 359 -0.18 17.21 36.34
C VAL A 359 0.78 17.74 37.40
N SER A 360 1.80 18.45 36.92
CA SER A 360 2.88 19.06 37.69
C SER A 360 2.47 20.43 38.22
#